data_AF-A0A419JBV1-F1
#
_entry.id   AF-A0A419JBV1-F1
#
_cell.length_a   1.000
_cell.length_b   1.000
_cell.length_c   1.000
_cell.angle_alpha   90.00
_cell.angle_beta   90.00
_cell.angle_gamma   90.00
#
_symmetry.space_group_name_H-M   'P 1'
#
loop_
_entity.id
_entity.type
_entity.pdbx_description
1 polymer ?
#
loop_
_entity_poly.entity_id
_entity_poly.type
_entity_poly.pdbx_seq_one_letter_code
_entity_poly.pdbx_strand_id
1 'polypeptide(L)' 'MKGLKITRLNQVWASDITYIPLSGEFIYLAVIMDLFSRECIGWNLE' A
#
# COMPACT_ATOMS: atom_id res chain seq x y z
N MET A 1 16.00 3.73 3.75
CA MET A 1 16.27 3.57 2.31
C MET A 1 16.57 4.94 1.70
N LYS A 2 17.84 5.31 1.53
CA LYS A 2 18.20 6.51 0.74
C LYS A 2 19.15 6.05 -0.36
N GLY A 3 18.91 6.51 -1.60
CA GLY A 3 19.76 6.22 -2.76
C GLY A 3 19.45 4.93 -3.54
N LEU A 4 18.41 4.17 -3.17
CA LEU A 4 17.99 3.02 -3.98
C LEU A 4 17.21 3.51 -5.22
N LYS A 5 17.72 3.20 -6.41
CA LYS A 5 17.00 3.41 -7.67
C LYS A 5 16.04 2.25 -7.92
N ILE A 6 14.76 2.55 -8.06
CA ILE A 6 13.73 1.58 -8.43
C ILE A 6 13.69 1.54 -9.97
N THR A 7 13.95 0.38 -10.56
CA THR A 7 14.23 0.24 -12.00
C THR A 7 13.38 -0.80 -12.71
N ARG A 8 12.65 -1.66 -11.97
CA ARG A 8 11.81 -2.72 -12.52
C ARG A 8 10.60 -3.00 -11.61
N LEU A 9 9.59 -3.66 -12.17
CA LEU A 9 8.43 -4.20 -11.45
C LEU A 9 8.87 -5.17 -10.35
N ASN A 10 8.09 -5.22 -9.27
CA ASN A 10 8.24 -6.14 -8.13
C ASN A 10 9.59 -6.03 -7.40
N GLN A 11 10.26 -4.88 -7.52
CA GLN A 11 11.55 -4.65 -6.87
C GLN A 11 11.39 -4.13 -5.44
N VAL A 12 10.44 -3.21 -5.23
CA VAL A 12 10.18 -2.58 -3.94
C VAL A 12 8.68 -2.36 -3.79
N TRP A 13 8.14 -2.79 -2.66
CA TRP A 13 6.75 -2.55 -2.29
C TRP A 13 6.66 -1.58 -1.12
N ALA A 14 5.64 -0.74 -1.15
CA ALA A 14 5.21 0.01 0.03
C ALA A 14 3.93 -0.61 0.58
N SER A 15 3.85 -0.69 1.90
CA SER A 15 2.65 -1.11 2.60
C SER A 15 2.22 -0.02 3.57
N ASP A 16 0.93 0.21 3.68
CA ASP A 16 0.35 1.11 4.66
C ASP A 16 -0.97 0.53 5.19
N ILE A 17 -1.33 0.90 6.42
CA ILE A 17 -2.63 0.59 7.01
C ILE A 17 -3.27 1.92 7.40
N THR A 18 -4.43 2.19 6.81
CA THR A 18 -5.20 3.41 7.06
C THR A 18 -6.59 3.04 7.58
N TYR A 19 -7.13 3.90 8.45
CA TYR A 19 -8.46 3.78 9.02
C TYR A 19 -9.45 4.53 8.15
N ILE A 20 -10.54 3.89 7.75
CA ILE A 20 -11.65 4.54 7.05
C ILE A 20 -12.79 4.75 8.05
N PRO A 21 -13.14 6.01 8.37
CA PRO A 21 -14.27 6.29 9.24
C PRO A 21 -15.58 5.92 8.55
N LEU A 22 -16.38 5.11 9.22
CA LEU A 22 -17.79 4.87 8.93
C LEU A 22 -18.65 5.46 10.04
N SER A 23 -19.95 5.61 9.81
CA SER A 23 -20.87 6.17 10.81
C SER A 23 -20.92 5.31 12.08
N GLY A 24 -20.14 5.69 13.10
CA GLY A 24 -20.07 5.02 14.39
C GLY A 24 -19.02 3.92 14.52
N GLU A 25 -18.27 3.62 13.45
CA GLU A 25 -17.28 2.54 13.41
C GLU A 25 -16.08 2.92 12.52
N PHE A 26 -15.01 2.13 12.57
CA PHE A 26 -13.88 2.23 11.66
C PHE A 26 -13.62 0.87 11.03
N ILE A 27 -13.30 0.88 9.75
CA ILE A 27 -12.71 -0.27 9.06
C ILE A 27 -11.24 0.01 8.77
N TYR A 28 -10.45 -1.04 8.71
CA TYR A 28 -9.03 -1.03 8.44
C TYR A 28 -8.81 -1.39 6.99
N LEU A 29 -8.11 -0.51 6.26
CA LEU A 29 -7.66 -0.78 4.91
C LEU A 29 -6.16 -1.03 4.95
N ALA A 30 -5.75 -2.27 4.67
CA ALA A 30 -4.35 -2.62 4.41
C ALA A 30 -4.10 -2.63 2.90
N VAL A 31 -3.05 -1.97 2.44
CA VAL A 31 -2.68 -1.88 1.01
C VAL A 31 -1.21 -2.23 0.81
N ILE A 32 -0.92 -2.93 -0.29
CA ILE A 32 0.43 -3.16 -0.82
C ILE A 32 0.50 -2.54 -2.23
N MET A 33 1.46 -1.65 -2.43
CA MET A 33 1.70 -0.96 -3.70
C MET A 33 3.08 -1.29 -4.26
N ASP A 34 3.16 -1.60 -5.55
CA ASP A 34 4.44 -1.66 -6.25
C ASP A 34 4.94 -0.23 -6.54
N LEU A 35 6.15 0.08 -6.08
CA LEU A 35 6.67 1.45 -6.20
C LEU A 35 7.19 1.80 -7.61
N PHE A 36 7.38 0.81 -8.48
CA PHE A 36 7.75 1.05 -9.87
C PHE A 36 6.52 1.35 -10.73
N SER A 37 5.51 0.49 -10.73
CA SER A 37 4.27 0.69 -11.50
C SER A 37 3.29 1.67 -10.88
N ARG A 38 3.39 1.91 -9.56
CA ARG A 38 2.40 2.64 -8.75
C ARG A 38 1.03 1.96 -8.67
N GLU A 39 0.97 0.67 -8.97
CA GLU A 39 -0.27 -0.11 -8.88
C GLU A 39 -0.44 -0.73 -7.49
N CYS A 40 -1.70 -0.81 -7.05
CA CYS A 40 -2.08 -1.62 -5.90
C CYS A 40 -2.04 -3.10 -6.32
N ILE A 41 -1.16 -3.87 -5.70
CA ILE A 41 -0.95 -5.30 -6.01
C ILE A 41 -1.59 -6.22 -4.99
N GLY A 42 -2.12 -5.66 -3.89
CA GLY A 42 -2.84 -6.39 -2.87
C GLY A 42 -3.52 -5.43 -1.89
N TRP A 43 -4.68 -5.82 -1.40
CA TRP A 43 -5.42 -5.08 -0.38
C TRP A 43 -6.30 -6.01 0.44
N ASN A 44 -6.64 -5.57 1.64
CA ASN A 44 -7.60 -6.21 2.53
C ASN A 44 -8.37 -5.12 3.29
N LEU A 45 -9.66 -5.37 3.53
CA LEU A 45 -10.57 -4.45 4.19
C LEU A 45 -11.33 -5.22 5.27
N GLU A 46 -11.18 -4.80 6.53
CA GLU A 46 -11.72 -5.47 7.72
C GLU A 46 -12.36 -4.50 8.71
#